data_AF-A0A1M6P3D9-F1
#
_entry.id   AF-A0A1M6P3D9-F1
#
_cell.length_a   1.000
_cell.length_b   1.000
_cell.length_c   1.000
_cell.angle_alpha   90.00
_cell.angle_beta   90.00
_cell.angle_gamma   90.00
#
_symmetry.space_group_name_H-M   'P 1'
#
loop_
_entity.id
_entity.type
_entity.pdbx_description
1 polymer ?
#
loop_
_entity_poly.entity_id
_entity_poly.type
_entity_poly.pdbx_seq_one_letter_code
_entity_poly.pdbx_strand_id
1 'polypeptide(L)'
;MMSMGGSVTPYQYLSYVLLASFLLSIFSVLIYQLGRRLIHQIVVQETSTNLSVETNLKNDALVKLDEKLHRKSSWLATPLPYRILWYGMAVLWLLAGILQAQPMMFTNQFISSILQNAYLTQVPFLRTSDLALMERWSHNPVTSNIEAIMIQLFIGVLLLLNRRNWLGYTALGGSIVWGLLVWAYGEGFGNTFTTGRSFLLSGTPGAVLFYVVASVLLLLPIQIWENPRFYSIMRVALAVFWGLAAIWQIIPSNGAWQAKTWQNSLQSMIQTPAGQPSWVTSGINMFMRLAIQHVSLVNSISIGLFFFIAVLFLLPTPRALMVGISCLVLFLVWWWTEDFGVLGGMGTDVNVAPLVGLFTVAFYPSIRVQKYLGSFGKPVKHDLK
;
A
#
# COMPACT_ATOMS: atom_id res chain seq x y z
N MET A 1 7.54 31.13 -18.93
CA MET A 1 6.59 30.48 -19.86
C MET A 1 7.39 29.87 -21.00
N MET A 2 7.81 28.62 -20.86
CA MET A 2 8.37 27.87 -21.98
C MET A 2 7.19 27.30 -22.76
N SER A 3 7.14 27.60 -24.05
CA SER A 3 6.22 26.98 -25.00
C SER A 3 6.53 25.48 -25.06
N MET A 4 5.77 24.69 -24.31
CA MET A 4 5.81 23.22 -24.37
C MET A 4 4.63 22.76 -25.22
N GLY A 5 4.91 22.41 -26.47
CA GLY A 5 3.89 21.97 -27.43
C GLY A 5 4.48 21.69 -28.80
N GLY A 6 5.50 20.84 -28.88
CA GLY A 6 5.91 20.27 -30.15
C GLY A 6 4.85 19.28 -30.65
N SER A 7 4.42 19.42 -31.90
CA SER A 7 3.48 18.47 -32.52
C SER A 7 4.08 17.06 -32.55
N VAL A 8 3.39 16.10 -31.93
CA VAL A 8 3.77 14.68 -31.96
C VAL A 8 3.76 14.21 -33.42
N THR A 9 4.87 13.67 -33.89
CA THR A 9 4.93 13.17 -35.27
C THR A 9 4.08 11.90 -35.42
N PRO A 10 3.46 11.64 -36.59
CA PRO A 10 2.62 10.45 -36.80
C PRO A 10 3.32 9.12 -36.46
N TYR A 11 4.63 9.05 -36.65
CA TYR A 11 5.45 7.87 -36.32
C TYR A 11 5.59 7.63 -34.82
N GLN A 12 5.72 8.71 -34.02
CA GLN A 12 5.72 8.62 -32.56
C GLN A 12 4.37 8.12 -32.07
N TYR A 13 3.27 8.66 -32.59
CA TYR A 13 1.91 8.21 -32.26
C TYR A 13 1.71 6.71 -32.57
N LEU A 14 2.14 6.26 -33.75
CA LEU A 14 2.07 4.84 -34.12
C LEU A 14 2.91 3.95 -33.19
N SER A 15 4.13 4.37 -32.83
CA SER A 15 4.98 3.64 -31.89
C SER A 15 4.36 3.53 -30.50
N TYR A 16 3.66 4.57 -30.03
CA TYR A 16 2.97 4.58 -28.76
C TYR A 16 1.71 3.71 -28.75
N VAL A 17 0.93 3.77 -29.83
CA VAL A 17 -0.22 2.87 -29.99
C VAL A 17 0.25 1.42 -30.03
N LEU A 18 1.33 1.11 -30.76
CA LEU A 18 1.88 -0.24 -30.82
C LEU A 18 2.40 -0.72 -29.46
N LEU A 19 3.12 0.13 -28.71
CA LEU A 19 3.60 -0.21 -27.36
C LEU A 19 2.42 -0.42 -26.40
N ALA A 20 1.44 0.48 -26.39
CA ALA A 20 0.25 0.36 -25.57
C ALA A 20 -0.57 -0.89 -25.92
N SER A 21 -0.78 -1.16 -27.21
CA SER A 21 -1.46 -2.38 -27.68
C SER A 21 -0.69 -3.64 -27.32
N PHE A 22 0.65 -3.62 -27.41
CA PHE A 22 1.49 -4.74 -27.00
C PHE A 22 1.36 -5.01 -25.49
N LEU A 23 1.49 -3.97 -24.65
CA LEU A 23 1.32 -4.09 -23.20
C LEU A 23 -0.10 -4.56 -22.83
N LEU A 24 -1.13 -4.00 -23.47
CA LEU A 24 -2.52 -4.42 -23.31
C LEU A 24 -2.74 -5.88 -23.72
N SER A 25 -2.07 -6.34 -24.77
CA SER A 25 -2.17 -7.75 -25.21
C SER A 25 -1.55 -8.69 -24.17
N ILE A 26 -0.36 -8.36 -23.63
CA ILE A 26 0.26 -9.14 -22.55
C ILE A 26 -0.63 -9.13 -21.31
N PHE A 27 -1.16 -7.96 -20.95
CA PHE A 27 -2.05 -7.80 -19.81
C PHE A 27 -3.34 -8.62 -19.97
N SER A 28 -3.94 -8.62 -21.16
CA SER A 28 -5.12 -9.41 -21.48
C SER A 28 -4.85 -10.91 -21.38
N VAL A 29 -3.67 -11.37 -21.80
CA VAL A 29 -3.24 -12.77 -21.62
C VAL A 29 -3.10 -13.11 -20.14
N LEU A 30 -2.54 -12.22 -19.31
CA LEU A 30 -2.45 -12.44 -17.87
C LEU A 30 -3.82 -12.47 -17.19
N ILE A 31 -4.76 -11.59 -17.58
CA ILE A 31 -6.15 -11.62 -17.11
C ILE A 31 -6.84 -12.92 -17.55
N TYR A 32 -6.64 -13.36 -18.79
CA TYR A 32 -7.19 -14.64 -19.24
C TYR A 32 -6.63 -15.81 -18.43
N GLN A 33 -5.32 -15.82 -18.14
CA GLN A 33 -4.71 -16.81 -17.26
C GLN A 33 -5.26 -16.74 -15.82
N LEU A 34 -5.58 -15.53 -15.32
CA LEU A 34 -6.27 -15.33 -14.05
C LEU A 34 -7.65 -15.97 -14.05
N GLY A 35 -8.48 -15.63 -15.03
CA GLY A 35 -9.82 -16.22 -15.19
C GLY A 35 -9.75 -17.75 -15.24
N ARG A 36 -8.84 -18.30 -16.06
CA ARG A 36 -8.65 -19.75 -16.18
C ARG A 36 -8.21 -20.40 -14.87
N ARG A 37 -7.25 -19.81 -14.15
CA ARG A 37 -6.79 -20.35 -12.85
C ARG A 37 -7.88 -20.27 -11.79
N LEU A 38 -8.63 -19.17 -11.72
CA LEU A 38 -9.74 -19.02 -10.78
C LEU A 38 -10.85 -20.04 -11.06
N ILE A 39 -11.26 -20.19 -12.32
CA ILE A 39 -12.25 -21.20 -12.72
C ILE A 39 -11.75 -22.61 -12.36
N HIS A 40 -10.51 -22.94 -12.67
CA HIS A 40 -9.94 -24.24 -12.32
C HIS A 40 -9.90 -24.45 -10.80
N GLN A 41 -9.59 -23.42 -10.01
CA GLN A 41 -9.60 -23.51 -8.54
C GLN A 41 -11.01 -23.71 -7.98
N ILE A 42 -12.00 -22.97 -8.50
CA ILE A 42 -13.42 -23.11 -8.11
C ILE A 42 -13.90 -24.52 -8.43
N VAL A 43 -13.66 -25.00 -9.65
CA VAL A 43 -14.07 -26.34 -10.10
C VAL A 43 -13.39 -27.43 -9.26
N VAL A 44 -12.10 -27.33 -8.99
CA VAL A 44 -11.38 -28.31 -8.14
C VAL A 44 -11.93 -28.31 -6.71
N GLN A 45 -12.20 -27.13 -6.15
CA GLN A 45 -12.74 -27.01 -4.80
C GLN A 45 -14.14 -27.60 -4.73
N GLU A 46 -15.03 -27.26 -5.66
CA GLU A 46 -16.39 -27.78 -5.75
C GLU A 46 -16.40 -29.31 -5.92
N THR A 47 -15.55 -29.83 -6.81
CA THR A 47 -15.38 -31.28 -7.03
C THR A 47 -14.89 -31.99 -5.77
N SER A 48 -13.97 -31.37 -5.01
CA SER A 48 -13.48 -31.94 -3.75
C SER A 48 -14.55 -31.99 -2.65
N THR A 49 -15.40 -30.95 -2.54
CA THR A 49 -16.54 -30.94 -1.62
C THR A 49 -17.58 -31.98 -2.01
N ASN A 50 -17.92 -32.09 -3.29
CA ASN A 50 -18.91 -33.05 -3.76
C ASN A 50 -18.45 -34.50 -3.56
N LEU A 51 -17.17 -34.80 -3.84
CA LEU A 51 -16.56 -36.10 -3.54
C LEU A 51 -16.60 -36.42 -2.03
N SER A 52 -16.37 -35.43 -1.16
CA SER A 52 -16.42 -35.62 0.30
C SER A 52 -17.82 -35.88 0.85
N VAL A 53 -18.87 -35.44 0.14
CA VAL A 53 -20.28 -35.61 0.53
C VAL A 53 -20.85 -36.93 0.00
N GLU A 54 -20.44 -37.37 -1.20
CA GLU A 54 -20.90 -38.64 -1.78
C GLU A 54 -20.18 -39.88 -1.22
N THR A 55 -18.92 -39.77 -0.80
CA THR A 55 -18.17 -40.92 -0.27
C THR A 55 -18.15 -40.95 1.26
N ASN A 56 -19.12 -41.65 1.84
CA ASN A 56 -19.13 -42.05 3.25
C ASN A 56 -18.06 -43.15 3.56
N LEU A 57 -16.86 -43.08 2.98
CA LEU A 57 -15.92 -44.20 2.82
C LEU A 57 -14.50 -43.94 3.36
N LYS A 58 -14.22 -44.59 4.50
CA LYS A 58 -12.95 -45.23 4.91
C LYS A 58 -11.61 -44.48 4.68
N ASN A 59 -11.39 -43.48 5.52
CA ASN A 59 -10.22 -43.10 6.35
C ASN A 59 -8.74 -43.39 6.01
N ASP A 60 -8.31 -44.04 4.93
CA ASP A 60 -6.84 -44.18 4.69
C ASP A 60 -6.37 -43.77 3.31
N ALA A 61 -7.11 -44.09 2.25
CA ALA A 61 -6.72 -43.72 0.89
C ALA A 61 -7.01 -42.24 0.59
N LEU A 62 -8.14 -41.72 1.07
CA LEU A 62 -8.49 -40.31 0.97
C LEU A 62 -7.67 -39.45 1.92
N VAL A 63 -7.32 -39.92 3.12
CA VAL A 63 -6.37 -39.22 4.00
C VAL A 63 -4.98 -39.17 3.38
N LYS A 64 -4.51 -40.27 2.77
CA LYS A 64 -3.23 -40.26 2.03
C LYS A 64 -3.29 -39.40 0.77
N LEU A 65 -4.41 -39.39 0.04
CA LEU A 65 -4.59 -38.53 -1.13
C LEU A 65 -4.69 -37.07 -0.71
N ASP A 66 -5.39 -36.77 0.38
CA ASP A 66 -5.50 -35.45 0.98
C ASP A 66 -4.16 -34.99 1.56
N GLU A 67 -3.37 -35.86 2.21
CA GLU A 67 -1.99 -35.58 2.62
C GLU A 67 -1.06 -35.36 1.44
N LYS A 68 -1.21 -36.12 0.34
CA LYS A 68 -0.41 -35.94 -0.89
C LYS A 68 -0.81 -34.65 -1.61
N LEU A 69 -2.10 -34.32 -1.59
CA LEU A 69 -2.65 -33.08 -2.12
C LEU A 69 -2.29 -31.90 -1.21
N HIS A 70 -2.28 -32.03 0.11
CA HIS A 70 -1.89 -31.05 1.14
C HIS A 70 -0.38 -30.82 1.20
N ARG A 71 0.45 -31.85 0.99
CA ARG A 71 1.88 -31.69 0.69
C ARG A 71 2.12 -30.88 -0.59
N LYS A 72 1.21 -30.94 -1.56
CA LYS A 72 1.22 -30.12 -2.79
C LYS A 72 0.46 -28.79 -2.66
N SER A 73 -0.49 -28.69 -1.73
CA SER A 73 -1.34 -27.55 -1.42
C SER A 73 -0.58 -26.62 -0.47
N SER A 74 0.46 -26.04 -1.05
CA SER A 74 1.28 -24.95 -0.50
C SER A 74 0.47 -23.70 -0.13
N TRP A 75 -0.85 -23.67 -0.38
CA TRP A 75 -1.70 -22.52 -0.15
C TRP A 75 -2.23 -22.35 1.27
N LEU A 76 -2.26 -23.42 2.06
CA LEU A 76 -2.55 -23.39 3.51
C LEU A 76 -1.28 -23.37 4.38
N ALA A 77 -0.11 -23.68 3.80
CA ALA A 77 1.15 -23.80 4.54
C ALA A 77 1.78 -22.45 4.98
N THR A 78 1.29 -21.31 4.49
CA THR A 78 1.85 -19.99 4.85
C THR A 78 1.06 -19.33 5.98
N PRO A 79 1.73 -18.68 6.96
CA PRO A 79 1.06 -17.96 8.04
C PRO A 79 0.02 -16.95 7.53
N LEU A 80 -1.11 -16.82 8.23
CA LEU A 80 -2.16 -15.87 7.85
C LEU A 80 -1.64 -14.42 7.68
N PRO A 81 -0.78 -13.88 8.57
CA PRO A 81 -0.18 -12.56 8.40
C PRO A 81 0.54 -12.36 7.05
N TYR A 82 1.30 -13.37 6.62
CA TYR A 82 1.99 -13.35 5.33
C TYR A 82 1.00 -13.21 4.18
N ARG A 83 -0.10 -13.98 4.22
CA ARG A 83 -1.16 -13.93 3.19
C ARG A 83 -1.89 -12.60 3.18
N ILE A 84 -2.20 -12.03 4.35
CA ILE A 84 -2.83 -10.71 4.47
C ILE A 84 -1.95 -9.66 3.80
N LEU A 85 -0.65 -9.63 4.14
CA LEU A 85 0.27 -8.66 3.55
C LEU A 85 0.45 -8.88 2.04
N TRP A 86 0.61 -10.13 1.60
CA TRP A 86 0.79 -10.47 0.18
C TRP A 86 -0.40 -10.05 -0.69
N TYR A 87 -1.62 -10.43 -0.29
CA TYR A 87 -2.81 -10.09 -1.06
C TYR A 87 -3.22 -8.63 -0.89
N GLY A 88 -3.00 -8.04 0.29
CA GLY A 88 -3.16 -6.59 0.49
C GLY A 88 -2.28 -5.82 -0.49
N MET A 89 -1.00 -6.18 -0.62
CA MET A 89 -0.08 -5.59 -1.60
C MET A 89 -0.53 -5.78 -3.04
N ALA A 90 -0.99 -6.98 -3.40
CA ALA A 90 -1.49 -7.24 -4.75
C ALA A 90 -2.70 -6.35 -5.09
N VAL A 91 -3.67 -6.25 -4.18
CA VAL A 91 -4.87 -5.42 -4.34
C VAL A 91 -4.50 -3.95 -4.42
N LEU A 92 -3.60 -3.48 -3.55
CA LEU A 92 -3.18 -2.08 -3.53
C LEU A 92 -2.48 -1.66 -4.82
N TRP A 93 -1.60 -2.49 -5.39
CA TRP A 93 -1.00 -2.20 -6.70
C TRP A 93 -2.02 -2.21 -7.85
N LEU A 94 -3.01 -3.11 -7.81
CA LEU A 94 -4.11 -3.11 -8.78
C LEU A 94 -4.95 -1.84 -8.68
N LEU A 95 -5.30 -1.43 -7.45
CA LEU A 95 -6.02 -0.20 -7.20
C LEU A 95 -5.21 1.01 -7.67
N ALA A 96 -3.92 1.06 -7.38
CA ALA A 96 -3.03 2.11 -7.86
C ALA A 96 -3.08 2.22 -9.40
N GLY A 97 -2.92 1.09 -10.11
CA GLY A 97 -2.97 1.09 -11.57
C GLY A 97 -4.32 1.51 -12.15
N ILE A 98 -5.43 1.13 -11.49
CA ILE A 98 -6.78 1.58 -11.85
C ILE A 98 -6.95 3.08 -11.61
N LEU A 99 -6.47 3.59 -10.48
CA LEU A 99 -6.53 5.00 -10.12
C LEU A 99 -5.64 5.85 -11.06
N GLN A 100 -4.49 5.33 -11.48
CA GLN A 100 -3.63 5.95 -12.49
C GLN A 100 -4.35 6.09 -13.85
N ALA A 101 -5.38 5.30 -14.12
CA ALA A 101 -6.20 5.38 -15.34
C ALA A 101 -7.27 6.48 -15.30
N GLN A 102 -7.29 7.34 -14.27
CA GLN A 102 -8.18 8.50 -14.23
C GLN A 102 -7.92 9.45 -15.42
N PRO A 103 -8.96 10.05 -16.04
CA PRO A 103 -8.81 10.86 -17.24
C PRO A 103 -7.82 12.02 -17.11
N MET A 104 -7.74 12.64 -15.93
CA MET A 104 -6.87 13.80 -15.68
C MET A 104 -5.38 13.43 -15.70
N MET A 105 -5.04 12.16 -15.43
CA MET A 105 -3.67 11.64 -15.43
C MET A 105 -3.05 11.59 -16.83
N PHE A 106 -3.88 11.66 -17.88
CA PHE A 106 -3.45 11.72 -19.28
C PHE A 106 -3.21 13.16 -19.78
N THR A 107 -3.32 14.15 -18.91
CA THR A 107 -3.21 15.57 -19.26
C THR A 107 -2.01 16.22 -18.57
N ASN A 108 -1.64 17.42 -19.01
CA ASN A 108 -0.59 18.23 -18.35
C ASN A 108 -0.96 18.66 -16.92
N GLN A 109 -2.20 18.46 -16.47
CA GLN A 109 -2.57 18.72 -15.07
C GLN A 109 -1.84 17.78 -14.11
N PHE A 110 -1.52 16.56 -14.53
CA PHE A 110 -0.69 15.64 -13.73
C PHE A 110 0.66 16.27 -13.38
N ILE A 111 1.24 17.04 -14.31
CA ILE A 111 2.52 17.70 -14.10
C ILE A 111 2.38 18.82 -13.08
N SER A 112 1.39 19.71 -13.26
CA SER A 112 1.19 20.84 -12.34
C SER A 112 0.74 20.41 -10.94
N SER A 113 0.00 19.29 -10.83
CA SER A 113 -0.64 18.88 -9.58
C SER A 113 0.12 17.80 -8.81
N ILE A 114 0.93 16.98 -9.49
CA ILE A 114 1.72 15.92 -8.84
C ILE A 114 3.21 16.24 -8.96
N LEU A 115 3.76 16.21 -10.19
CA LEU A 115 5.23 16.28 -10.38
C LEU A 115 5.82 17.63 -9.95
N GLN A 116 5.16 18.74 -10.25
CA GLN A 116 5.63 20.06 -9.85
C GLN A 116 5.56 20.24 -8.33
N ASN A 117 4.55 19.68 -7.68
CA ASN A 117 4.44 19.72 -6.22
C ASN A 117 5.55 18.92 -5.55
N ALA A 118 5.87 17.73 -6.07
CA ALA A 118 7.01 16.93 -5.63
C ALA A 118 8.35 17.65 -5.88
N TYR A 119 8.51 18.30 -7.04
CA TYR A 119 9.70 19.08 -7.38
C TYR A 119 9.97 20.22 -6.39
N LEU A 120 8.91 20.91 -5.92
CA LEU A 120 9.03 22.02 -4.95
C LEU A 120 9.57 21.57 -3.60
N THR A 121 9.35 20.32 -3.21
CA THR A 121 9.82 19.71 -1.97
C THR A 121 11.06 18.83 -2.15
N GLN A 122 11.61 18.79 -3.38
CA GLN A 122 12.69 17.92 -3.77
C GLN A 122 14.06 18.33 -3.22
N VAL A 123 14.89 17.32 -2.93
CA VAL A 123 16.29 17.50 -2.56
C VAL A 123 17.13 18.00 -3.75
N PRO A 124 18.12 18.89 -3.55
CA PRO A 124 18.80 19.59 -4.65
C PRO A 124 19.39 18.69 -5.74
N PHE A 125 19.96 17.54 -5.37
CA PHE A 125 20.66 16.67 -6.31
C PHE A 125 19.73 15.89 -7.27
N LEU A 126 18.43 15.77 -6.96
CA LEU A 126 17.45 15.13 -7.84
C LEU A 126 16.69 16.10 -8.74
N ARG A 127 16.83 17.42 -8.53
CA ARG A 127 16.09 18.43 -9.30
C ARG A 127 16.33 18.34 -10.80
N THR A 128 17.55 18.05 -11.24
CA THR A 128 17.86 17.93 -12.67
C THR A 128 17.15 16.72 -13.29
N SER A 129 17.13 15.58 -12.60
CA SER A 129 16.38 14.40 -13.05
C SER A 129 14.87 14.59 -13.00
N ASP A 130 14.34 15.31 -12.01
CA ASP A 130 12.92 15.67 -11.94
C ASP A 130 12.51 16.51 -13.15
N LEU A 131 13.30 17.52 -13.52
CA LEU A 131 13.02 18.36 -14.69
C LEU A 131 12.98 17.54 -15.98
N ALA A 132 13.92 16.60 -16.15
CA ALA A 132 13.92 15.70 -17.30
C ALA A 132 12.70 14.77 -17.32
N LEU A 133 12.26 14.30 -16.15
CA LEU A 133 11.04 13.49 -16.01
C LEU A 133 9.78 14.31 -16.36
N MET A 134 9.68 15.53 -15.84
CA MET A 134 8.59 16.46 -16.12
C MET A 134 8.53 16.82 -17.61
N GLU A 135 9.69 17.02 -18.26
CA GLU A 135 9.79 17.26 -19.69
C GLU A 135 9.33 16.05 -20.51
N ARG A 136 9.72 14.83 -20.13
CA ARG A 136 9.21 13.61 -20.80
C ARG A 136 7.70 13.53 -20.69
N TRP A 137 7.16 13.76 -19.49
CA TRP A 137 5.73 13.66 -19.22
C TRP A 137 4.92 14.76 -19.93
N SER A 138 5.50 15.96 -20.13
CA SER A 138 4.84 17.05 -20.86
C SER A 138 4.77 16.80 -22.36
N HIS A 139 5.82 16.19 -22.93
CA HIS A 139 5.83 15.83 -24.35
C HIS A 139 4.91 14.65 -24.65
N ASN A 140 4.87 13.65 -23.77
CA ASN A 140 4.13 12.41 -23.98
C ASN A 140 3.32 12.00 -22.74
N PRO A 141 2.29 12.78 -22.34
CA PRO A 141 1.54 12.51 -21.12
C PRO A 141 0.75 11.20 -21.21
N VAL A 142 0.19 10.89 -22.38
CA VAL A 142 -0.59 9.66 -22.59
C VAL A 142 0.29 8.43 -22.47
N THR A 143 1.40 8.37 -23.20
CA THR A 143 2.29 7.21 -23.19
C THR A 143 2.92 7.01 -21.81
N SER A 144 3.42 8.08 -21.18
CA SER A 144 4.03 8.00 -19.85
C SER A 144 3.03 7.50 -18.81
N ASN A 145 1.77 7.93 -18.91
CA ASN A 145 0.73 7.45 -18.01
C ASN A 145 0.34 5.98 -18.27
N ILE A 146 0.25 5.56 -19.54
CA ILE A 146 0.00 4.15 -19.89
C ILE A 146 1.13 3.25 -19.36
N GLU A 147 2.38 3.67 -19.48
CA GLU A 147 3.52 2.94 -18.92
C GLU A 147 3.38 2.75 -17.41
N ALA A 148 3.04 3.83 -16.68
CA ALA A 148 2.80 3.77 -15.23
C ALA A 148 1.63 2.84 -14.87
N ILE A 149 0.49 2.95 -15.55
CA ILE A 149 -0.68 2.06 -15.35
C ILE A 149 -0.25 0.61 -15.54
N MET A 150 0.44 0.30 -16.64
CA MET A 150 0.82 -1.06 -16.98
C MET A 150 1.78 -1.64 -15.95
N ILE A 151 2.80 -0.88 -15.51
CA ILE A 151 3.73 -1.32 -14.47
C ILE A 151 2.96 -1.71 -13.19
N GLN A 152 2.07 -0.83 -12.72
CA GLN A 152 1.32 -1.03 -11.47
C GLN A 152 0.37 -2.24 -11.57
N LEU A 153 -0.38 -2.34 -12.68
CA LEU A 153 -1.26 -3.47 -12.94
C LEU A 153 -0.51 -4.79 -13.11
N PHE A 154 0.63 -4.80 -13.79
CA PHE A 154 1.47 -6.00 -13.92
C PHE A 154 1.99 -6.48 -12.57
N ILE A 155 2.49 -5.57 -11.73
CA ILE A 155 2.92 -5.91 -10.37
C ILE A 155 1.74 -6.52 -9.61
N GLY A 156 0.58 -5.85 -9.60
CA GLY A 156 -0.61 -6.31 -8.90
C GLY A 156 -1.11 -7.70 -9.36
N VAL A 157 -1.24 -7.90 -10.68
CA VAL A 157 -1.69 -9.18 -11.26
C VAL A 157 -0.68 -10.29 -11.01
N LEU A 158 0.62 -10.03 -11.18
CA LEU A 158 1.64 -11.05 -10.92
C LEU A 158 1.67 -11.44 -9.45
N LEU A 159 1.55 -10.49 -8.51
CA LEU A 159 1.44 -10.83 -7.09
C LEU A 159 0.17 -11.64 -6.80
N LEU A 160 -0.97 -11.27 -7.38
CA LEU A 160 -2.24 -11.99 -7.17
C LEU A 160 -2.17 -13.43 -7.67
N LEU A 161 -1.54 -13.65 -8.83
CA LEU A 161 -1.51 -14.94 -9.53
C LEU A 161 -0.40 -15.88 -9.12
N ASN A 162 0.75 -15.34 -8.76
CA ASN A 162 2.01 -16.06 -8.79
C ASN A 162 2.69 -16.07 -7.42
N ARG A 163 1.93 -16.44 -6.38
CA ARG A 163 2.47 -16.49 -5.02
C ARG A 163 3.63 -17.50 -4.91
N ARG A 164 4.76 -17.04 -4.37
CA ARG A 164 5.96 -17.84 -4.04
C ARG A 164 6.55 -18.65 -5.22
N ASN A 165 6.41 -18.15 -6.44
CA ASN A 165 7.21 -18.61 -7.57
C ASN A 165 8.10 -17.46 -8.07
N TRP A 166 8.94 -17.74 -9.07
CA TRP A 166 9.86 -16.74 -9.60
C TRP A 166 9.14 -15.47 -10.10
N LEU A 167 7.95 -15.59 -10.73
CA LEU A 167 7.16 -14.45 -11.20
C LEU A 167 6.65 -13.56 -10.06
N GLY A 168 6.21 -14.15 -8.95
CA GLY A 168 5.82 -13.38 -7.77
C GLY A 168 7.00 -12.66 -7.13
N TYR A 169 8.17 -13.32 -7.06
CA TYR A 169 9.38 -12.69 -6.53
C TYR A 169 9.90 -11.58 -7.44
N THR A 170 9.81 -11.74 -8.76
CA THR A 170 10.12 -10.64 -9.70
C THR A 170 9.12 -9.49 -9.55
N ALA A 171 7.85 -9.76 -9.27
CA ALA A 171 6.87 -8.70 -9.03
C ALA A 171 7.14 -7.95 -7.72
N LEU A 172 7.60 -8.62 -6.66
CA LEU A 172 8.08 -7.95 -5.44
C LEU A 172 9.33 -7.09 -5.71
N GLY A 173 10.27 -7.58 -6.53
CA GLY A 173 11.43 -6.79 -6.97
C GLY A 173 11.01 -5.55 -7.77
N GLY A 174 10.08 -5.73 -8.72
CA GLY A 174 9.49 -4.63 -9.49
C GLY A 174 8.74 -3.62 -8.61
N SER A 175 8.00 -4.10 -7.60
CA SER A 175 7.33 -3.28 -6.58
C SER A 175 8.31 -2.41 -5.80
N ILE A 176 9.48 -2.95 -5.42
CA ILE A 176 10.54 -2.19 -4.74
C ILE A 176 11.09 -1.10 -5.66
N VAL A 177 11.48 -1.46 -6.89
CA VAL A 177 12.10 -0.51 -7.83
C VAL A 177 11.11 0.60 -8.20
N TRP A 178 9.90 0.23 -8.62
CA TRP A 178 8.87 1.19 -8.99
C TRP A 178 8.43 2.03 -7.80
N GLY A 179 8.28 1.43 -6.63
CA GLY A 179 7.94 2.15 -5.41
C GLY A 179 8.98 3.20 -5.03
N LEU A 180 10.27 2.89 -5.13
CA LEU A 180 11.34 3.88 -4.87
C LEU A 180 11.34 5.02 -5.89
N LEU A 181 11.02 4.74 -7.17
CA LEU A 181 10.88 5.78 -8.18
C LEU A 181 9.69 6.70 -7.88
N VAL A 182 8.53 6.14 -7.55
CA VAL A 182 7.35 6.93 -7.16
C VAL A 182 7.64 7.74 -5.89
N TRP A 183 8.33 7.16 -4.92
CA TRP A 183 8.67 7.85 -3.67
C TRP A 183 9.55 9.07 -3.92
N ALA A 184 10.59 8.92 -4.75
CA ALA A 184 11.51 10.00 -5.06
C ALA A 184 10.85 11.08 -5.93
N TYR A 185 10.19 10.68 -7.02
CA TYR A 185 9.75 11.60 -8.08
C TYR A 185 8.27 11.98 -8.04
N GLY A 186 7.40 11.08 -7.59
CA GLY A 186 5.96 11.31 -7.48
C GLY A 186 5.55 11.91 -6.14
N GLU A 187 6.18 11.47 -5.06
CA GLU A 187 5.87 11.90 -3.69
C GLU A 187 6.87 12.91 -3.10
N GLY A 188 8.00 13.20 -3.78
CA GLY A 188 9.03 14.11 -3.27
C GLY A 188 9.59 13.68 -1.91
N PHE A 189 9.88 12.38 -1.76
CA PHE A 189 10.22 11.71 -0.50
C PHE A 189 9.12 11.82 0.58
N GLY A 190 7.85 11.91 0.17
CA GLY A 190 6.70 12.10 1.06
C GLY A 190 6.85 13.30 1.98
N ASN A 191 7.51 14.35 1.49
CA ASN A 191 7.84 15.57 2.22
C ASN A 191 8.78 15.38 3.44
N THR A 192 9.41 14.22 3.60
CA THR A 192 10.24 13.86 4.77
C THR A 192 11.36 14.88 5.03
N PHE A 193 11.94 15.46 3.97
CA PHE A 193 13.03 16.43 4.06
C PHE A 193 12.56 17.89 4.03
N THR A 194 11.24 18.13 4.03
CA THR A 194 10.67 19.47 3.92
C THR A 194 10.28 20.02 5.28
N THR A 195 10.87 21.15 5.66
CA THR A 195 10.46 21.92 6.85
C THR A 195 9.03 22.44 6.72
N GLY A 196 8.25 22.34 7.80
CA GLY A 196 6.90 22.90 7.90
C GLY A 196 5.80 22.11 7.17
N ARG A 197 6.10 20.93 6.58
CA ARG A 197 5.15 20.08 5.85
C ARG A 197 5.29 18.57 6.10
N SER A 198 6.12 18.19 7.07
CA SER A 198 6.45 16.80 7.34
C SER A 198 5.79 16.40 8.66
N PHE A 199 4.64 15.75 8.64
CA PHE A 199 4.06 15.07 9.81
C PHE A 199 3.06 14.00 9.38
N LEU A 200 2.89 12.94 10.18
CA LEU A 200 2.18 11.70 9.77
C LEU A 200 0.80 11.95 9.17
N LEU A 201 0.04 12.89 9.74
CA LEU A 201 -1.32 13.19 9.29
C LEU A 201 -1.38 13.77 7.87
N SER A 202 -0.27 14.30 7.37
CA SER A 202 -0.16 14.80 5.99
C SER A 202 0.34 13.72 5.00
N GLY A 203 0.43 12.46 5.41
CA GLY A 203 0.86 11.34 4.57
C GLY A 203 2.39 11.13 4.52
N THR A 204 3.19 11.83 5.32
CA THR A 204 4.64 11.56 5.47
C THR A 204 4.86 10.21 6.18
N PRO A 205 5.84 9.37 5.76
CA PRO A 205 6.93 9.62 4.80
C PRO A 205 6.58 9.28 3.35
N GLY A 206 5.30 9.10 3.02
CA GLY A 206 4.84 8.65 1.71
C GLY A 206 4.24 7.25 1.77
N ALA A 207 3.15 7.05 1.02
CA ALA A 207 2.42 5.79 1.01
C ALA A 207 3.28 4.68 0.39
N VAL A 208 3.93 4.97 -0.74
CA VAL A 208 4.65 3.96 -1.50
C VAL A 208 5.86 3.37 -0.74
N LEU A 209 6.40 4.06 0.26
CA LEU A 209 7.45 3.51 1.12
C LEU A 209 6.96 2.27 1.89
N PHE A 210 5.69 2.21 2.28
CA PHE A 210 5.10 1.02 2.90
C PHE A 210 4.97 -0.14 1.91
N TYR A 211 4.77 0.15 0.61
CA TYR A 211 4.78 -0.87 -0.44
C TYR A 211 6.17 -1.48 -0.57
N VAL A 212 7.21 -0.65 -0.54
CA VAL A 212 8.62 -1.08 -0.56
C VAL A 212 8.92 -1.96 0.67
N VAL A 213 8.61 -1.48 1.87
CA VAL A 213 8.84 -2.24 3.11
C VAL A 213 8.09 -3.56 3.10
N ALA A 214 6.80 -3.57 2.73
CA ALA A 214 6.01 -4.79 2.62
C ALA A 214 6.64 -5.78 1.62
N SER A 215 7.12 -5.28 0.49
CA SER A 215 7.76 -6.11 -0.53
C SER A 215 9.05 -6.75 -0.04
N VAL A 216 9.89 -6.00 0.68
CA VAL A 216 11.10 -6.51 1.33
C VAL A 216 10.75 -7.58 2.37
N LEU A 217 9.75 -7.34 3.22
CA LEU A 217 9.31 -8.33 4.21
C LEU A 217 8.77 -9.61 3.57
N LEU A 218 8.06 -9.51 2.45
CA LEU A 218 7.51 -10.65 1.72
C LEU A 218 8.58 -11.47 0.96
N LEU A 219 9.74 -10.87 0.68
CA LEU A 219 10.92 -11.56 0.14
C LEU A 219 11.67 -12.38 1.20
N LEU A 220 11.42 -12.14 2.50
CA LEU A 220 12.05 -12.90 3.57
C LEU A 220 11.66 -14.40 3.51
N PRO A 221 12.57 -15.31 3.91
CA PRO A 221 12.27 -16.73 4.00
C PRO A 221 11.04 -17.00 4.88
N ILE A 222 10.21 -17.97 4.48
CA ILE A 222 8.95 -18.27 5.18
C ILE A 222 9.19 -18.70 6.64
N GLN A 223 10.35 -19.30 6.93
CA GLN A 223 10.76 -19.72 8.27
C GLN A 223 10.82 -18.53 9.25
N ILE A 224 11.09 -17.32 8.76
CA ILE A 224 11.04 -16.10 9.58
C ILE A 224 9.60 -15.79 9.99
N TRP A 225 8.65 -15.97 9.07
CA TRP A 225 7.22 -15.75 9.30
C TRP A 225 6.58 -16.82 10.20
N GLU A 226 7.21 -17.98 10.34
CA GLU A 226 6.81 -19.03 11.27
C GLU A 226 7.32 -18.76 12.70
N ASN A 227 8.33 -17.90 12.86
CA ASN A 227 8.93 -17.60 14.16
C ASN A 227 8.09 -16.57 14.95
N PRO A 228 7.59 -16.91 16.16
CA PRO A 228 6.87 -15.96 17.00
C PRO A 228 7.64 -14.66 17.31
N ARG A 229 8.98 -14.74 17.43
CA ARG A 229 9.83 -13.56 17.71
C ARG A 229 9.74 -12.51 16.61
N PHE A 230 9.52 -12.91 15.36
CA PHE A 230 9.37 -11.97 14.25
C PHE A 230 8.17 -11.03 14.48
N TYR A 231 7.04 -11.56 14.94
CA TYR A 231 5.85 -10.74 15.24
C TYR A 231 6.06 -9.81 16.42
N SER A 232 6.84 -10.23 17.44
CA SER A 232 7.23 -9.34 18.53
C SER A 232 8.09 -8.18 18.03
N ILE A 233 9.06 -8.44 17.15
CA ILE A 233 9.89 -7.39 16.54
C ILE A 233 9.04 -6.45 15.68
N MET A 234 8.11 -6.98 14.88
CA MET A 234 7.22 -6.15 14.05
C MET A 234 6.25 -5.31 14.89
N ARG A 235 5.79 -5.80 16.04
CA ARG A 235 5.03 -4.99 17.00
C ARG A 235 5.86 -3.85 17.57
N VAL A 236 7.12 -4.10 17.93
CA VAL A 236 8.04 -3.06 18.38
C VAL A 236 8.30 -2.05 17.25
N ALA A 237 8.47 -2.50 16.00
CA ALA A 237 8.63 -1.62 14.86
C ALA A 237 7.40 -0.71 14.66
N LEU A 238 6.17 -1.24 14.82
CA LEU A 238 4.95 -0.45 14.79
C LEU A 238 4.86 0.53 15.98
N ALA A 239 5.26 0.11 17.18
CA ALA A 239 5.34 1.01 18.34
C ALA A 239 6.32 2.15 18.08
N VAL A 240 7.50 1.84 17.54
CA VAL A 240 8.52 2.83 17.17
C VAL A 240 7.97 3.77 16.09
N PHE A 241 7.28 3.26 15.08
CA PHE A 241 6.64 4.09 14.06
C PHE A 241 5.65 5.10 14.65
N TRP A 242 4.73 4.65 15.51
CA TRP A 242 3.77 5.55 16.17
C TRP A 242 4.46 6.52 17.14
N GLY A 243 5.50 6.08 17.84
CA GLY A 243 6.31 6.93 18.72
C GLY A 243 7.08 7.99 17.94
N LEU A 244 7.68 7.63 16.80
CA LEU A 244 8.33 8.55 15.89
C LEU A 244 7.32 9.53 15.30
N ALA A 245 6.13 9.09 14.92
CA ALA A 245 5.06 10.00 14.47
C ALA A 245 4.69 11.02 15.56
N ALA A 246 4.58 10.60 16.82
CA ALA A 246 4.34 11.51 17.94
C ALA A 246 5.48 12.51 18.13
N ILE A 247 6.74 12.06 18.11
CA ILE A 247 7.92 12.93 18.20
C ILE A 247 7.95 13.92 17.04
N TRP A 248 7.66 13.44 15.82
CA TRP A 248 7.61 14.27 14.63
C TRP A 248 6.55 15.37 14.74
N GLN A 249 5.40 15.06 15.33
CA GLN A 249 4.31 15.99 15.59
C GLN A 249 4.65 17.02 16.69
N ILE A 250 5.51 16.67 17.65
CA ILE A 250 5.99 17.56 18.71
C ILE A 250 6.93 18.63 18.17
N ILE A 251 7.80 18.31 17.21
CA ILE A 251 8.84 19.22 16.72
C ILE A 251 8.22 20.47 16.06
N PRO A 252 8.45 21.70 16.58
CA PRO A 252 7.84 22.92 16.05
C PRO A 252 8.16 23.23 14.59
N SER A 253 9.36 22.89 14.12
CA SER A 253 9.80 23.12 12.73
C SER A 253 9.03 22.31 11.69
N ASN A 254 8.25 21.31 12.12
CA ASN A 254 7.40 20.52 11.24
C ASN A 254 6.04 21.18 10.95
N GLY A 255 5.75 22.32 11.58
CA GLY A 255 4.61 23.19 11.25
C GLY A 255 3.29 22.79 11.92
N ALA A 256 3.23 21.65 12.60
CA ALA A 256 2.04 21.15 13.29
C ALA A 256 1.48 22.09 14.39
N TRP A 257 2.28 23.04 14.87
CA TRP A 257 1.89 24.05 15.85
C TRP A 257 1.44 25.37 15.22
N GLN A 258 1.32 25.45 13.89
CA GLN A 258 0.95 26.66 13.17
C GLN A 258 -0.38 26.49 12.44
N ALA A 259 -1.35 27.37 12.71
CA ALA A 259 -2.67 27.36 12.05
C ALA A 259 -2.55 27.40 10.52
N LYS A 260 -1.60 28.20 10.00
CA LYS A 260 -1.36 28.36 8.57
C LYS A 260 -0.92 27.05 7.89
N THR A 261 -0.12 26.22 8.57
CA THR A 261 0.29 24.92 8.02
C THR A 261 -0.89 23.97 7.92
N TRP A 262 -1.71 23.87 8.97
CA TRP A 262 -2.95 23.09 8.95
C TRP A 262 -3.91 23.56 7.87
N GLN A 263 -4.13 24.87 7.77
CA GLN A 263 -4.96 25.45 6.73
C GLN A 263 -4.46 25.07 5.34
N ASN A 264 -3.18 25.31 5.04
CA ASN A 264 -2.63 25.03 3.72
C ASN A 264 -2.71 23.53 3.37
N SER A 265 -2.38 22.65 4.32
CA SER A 265 -2.41 21.20 4.11
C SER A 265 -3.83 20.68 3.89
N LEU A 266 -4.79 21.10 4.72
CA LEU A 266 -6.18 20.63 4.60
C LEU A 266 -6.91 21.30 3.43
N GLN A 267 -6.54 22.54 3.08
CA GLN A 267 -7.07 23.22 1.91
C GLN A 267 -6.61 22.55 0.61
N SER A 268 -5.35 22.08 0.52
CA SER A 268 -4.92 21.28 -0.63
C SER A 268 -5.66 19.96 -0.76
N MET A 269 -6.08 19.36 0.36
CA MET A 269 -6.93 18.16 0.39
C MET A 269 -8.39 18.42 -0.03
N ILE A 270 -8.84 19.69 -0.03
CA ILE A 270 -10.18 20.07 -0.49
C ILE A 270 -10.15 20.55 -1.95
N GLN A 271 -9.11 21.28 -2.33
CA GLN A 271 -8.94 21.89 -3.64
C GLN A 271 -8.37 20.89 -4.64
N THR A 272 -9.13 19.81 -4.87
CA THR A 272 -8.76 18.77 -5.82
C THR A 272 -9.26 19.10 -7.22
N PRO A 273 -8.59 18.61 -8.27
CA PRO A 273 -8.96 18.99 -9.64
C PRO A 273 -10.27 18.36 -10.14
N ALA A 274 -10.67 17.20 -9.61
CA ALA A 274 -12.05 16.78 -9.64
C ALA A 274 -12.76 17.17 -8.33
N GLY A 275 -14.03 17.56 -8.43
CA GLY A 275 -14.85 17.85 -7.26
C GLY A 275 -15.05 16.58 -6.41
N GLN A 276 -14.79 16.69 -5.11
CA GLN A 276 -15.02 15.61 -4.15
C GLN A 276 -16.46 15.59 -3.63
N PRO A 277 -16.97 14.43 -3.17
CA PRO A 277 -18.26 14.36 -2.52
C PRO A 277 -18.37 15.31 -1.33
N SER A 278 -19.53 15.97 -1.18
CA SER A 278 -19.74 17.00 -0.16
C SER A 278 -19.54 16.50 1.28
N TRP A 279 -19.82 15.22 1.54
CA TRP A 279 -19.61 14.63 2.87
C TRP A 279 -18.13 14.47 3.22
N VAL A 280 -17.25 14.25 2.22
CA VAL A 280 -15.80 14.19 2.41
C VAL A 280 -15.28 15.56 2.77
N THR A 281 -15.56 16.55 1.92
CA THR A 281 -15.09 17.93 2.09
C THR A 281 -15.69 18.59 3.32
N SER A 282 -16.92 18.25 3.71
CA SER A 282 -17.53 18.76 4.96
C SER A 282 -16.81 18.23 6.19
N GLY A 283 -16.38 16.97 6.19
CA GLY A 283 -15.57 16.37 7.25
C GLY A 283 -14.21 17.05 7.39
N ILE A 284 -13.49 17.22 6.27
CA ILE A 284 -12.20 17.93 6.24
C ILE A 284 -12.36 19.38 6.69
N ASN A 285 -13.39 20.10 6.21
CA ASN A 285 -13.65 21.48 6.61
C ASN A 285 -13.97 21.62 8.11
N MET A 286 -14.72 20.66 8.69
CA MET A 286 -15.00 20.63 10.11
C MET A 286 -13.72 20.45 10.93
N PHE A 287 -12.89 19.48 10.55
CA PHE A 287 -11.60 19.24 11.20
C PHE A 287 -10.64 20.43 11.03
N MET A 288 -10.58 21.03 9.83
CA MET A 288 -9.77 22.21 9.54
C MET A 288 -10.14 23.40 10.44
N ARG A 289 -11.44 23.68 10.62
CA ARG A 289 -11.88 24.74 11.54
C ARG A 289 -11.41 24.48 12.97
N LEU A 290 -11.55 23.26 13.47
CA LEU A 290 -11.08 22.88 14.81
C LEU A 290 -9.55 23.02 14.92
N ALA A 291 -8.80 22.53 13.93
CA ALA A 291 -7.34 22.59 13.91
C ALA A 291 -6.81 24.03 13.87
N ILE A 292 -7.48 24.94 13.14
CA ILE A 292 -7.09 26.36 13.05
C ILE A 292 -7.46 27.12 14.33
N GLN A 293 -8.66 26.88 14.89
CA GLN A 293 -9.12 27.58 16.10
C GLN A 293 -8.39 27.12 17.36
N HIS A 294 -8.02 25.85 17.42
CA HIS A 294 -7.47 25.21 18.61
C HIS A 294 -6.19 24.42 18.29
N VAL A 295 -5.26 25.02 17.55
CA VAL A 295 -4.02 24.38 17.06
C VAL A 295 -3.30 23.59 18.15
N SER A 296 -3.02 24.22 19.30
CA SER A 296 -2.27 23.57 20.38
C SER A 296 -3.02 22.38 20.97
N LEU A 297 -4.36 22.47 21.09
CA LEU A 297 -5.18 21.40 21.64
C LEU A 297 -5.25 20.22 20.67
N VAL A 298 -5.60 20.48 19.40
CA VAL A 298 -5.70 19.44 18.36
C VAL A 298 -4.36 18.73 18.20
N ASN A 299 -3.27 19.49 18.11
CA ASN A 299 -1.95 18.91 17.99
C ASN A 299 -1.54 18.07 19.21
N SER A 300 -1.82 18.57 20.43
CA SER A 300 -1.54 17.83 21.67
C SER A 300 -2.35 16.53 21.78
N ILE A 301 -3.61 16.54 21.34
CA ILE A 301 -4.45 15.34 21.27
C ILE A 301 -3.86 14.35 20.26
N SER A 302 -3.47 14.79 19.07
CA SER A 302 -2.82 13.92 18.07
C SER A 302 -1.54 13.28 18.61
N ILE A 303 -0.67 14.06 19.26
CA ILE A 303 0.55 13.56 19.92
C ILE A 303 0.20 12.52 20.98
N GLY A 304 -0.75 12.84 21.87
CA GLY A 304 -1.19 11.94 22.93
C GLY A 304 -1.76 10.64 22.39
N LEU A 305 -2.57 10.68 21.32
CA LEU A 305 -3.12 9.50 20.66
C LEU A 305 -2.02 8.64 20.03
N PHE A 306 -1.06 9.24 19.32
CA PHE A 306 0.04 8.50 18.69
C PHE A 306 0.93 7.83 19.75
N PHE A 307 1.29 8.55 20.81
CA PHE A 307 2.06 8.00 21.91
C PHE A 307 1.29 6.89 22.65
N PHE A 308 -0.01 7.09 22.87
CA PHE A 308 -0.87 6.08 23.48
C PHE A 308 -0.91 4.79 22.66
N ILE A 309 -1.12 4.88 21.34
CA ILE A 309 -1.10 3.71 20.44
C ILE A 309 0.28 3.05 20.45
N ALA A 310 1.37 3.83 20.44
CA ALA A 310 2.73 3.30 20.53
C ALA A 310 2.93 2.45 21.81
N VAL A 311 2.48 2.95 22.96
CA VAL A 311 2.53 2.22 24.23
C VAL A 311 1.64 0.97 24.19
N LEU A 312 0.43 1.06 23.64
CA LEU A 312 -0.47 -0.10 23.52
C LEU A 312 0.12 -1.25 22.69
N PHE A 313 0.95 -0.96 21.67
CA PHE A 313 1.67 -1.99 20.91
C PHE A 313 2.70 -2.76 21.75
N LEU A 314 3.26 -2.13 22.80
CA LEU A 314 4.24 -2.74 23.70
C LEU A 314 3.60 -3.50 24.86
N LEU A 315 2.34 -3.18 25.18
CA LEU A 315 1.57 -3.84 26.23
C LEU A 315 0.91 -5.14 25.73
N PRO A 316 0.53 -6.07 26.64
CA PRO A 316 -0.22 -7.28 26.29
C PRO A 316 -1.70 -6.98 25.97
N THR A 317 -1.94 -6.07 25.02
CA THR A 317 -3.27 -5.58 24.65
C THR A 317 -4.05 -6.63 23.85
N PRO A 318 -5.35 -6.87 24.13
CA PRO A 318 -6.16 -7.75 23.31
C PRO A 318 -6.19 -7.31 21.83
N ARG A 319 -6.09 -8.25 20.88
CA ARG A 319 -6.05 -7.94 19.44
C ARG A 319 -7.22 -7.08 18.99
N ALA A 320 -8.44 -7.40 19.43
CA ALA A 320 -9.62 -6.66 19.02
C ALA A 320 -9.54 -5.18 19.44
N LEU A 321 -9.06 -4.92 20.66
CA LEU A 321 -8.88 -3.55 21.16
C LEU A 321 -7.78 -2.82 20.40
N MET A 322 -6.62 -3.45 20.24
CA MET A 322 -5.47 -2.83 19.58
C MET A 322 -5.76 -2.49 18.11
N VAL A 323 -6.28 -3.47 17.36
CA VAL A 323 -6.64 -3.30 15.96
C VAL A 323 -7.81 -2.33 15.84
N GLY A 324 -8.82 -2.42 16.71
CA GLY A 324 -9.98 -1.54 16.69
C GLY A 324 -9.61 -0.07 16.89
N ILE A 325 -8.84 0.24 17.93
CA ILE A 325 -8.40 1.62 18.21
C ILE A 325 -7.50 2.13 17.07
N SER A 326 -6.52 1.33 16.62
CA SER A 326 -5.61 1.75 15.56
C SER A 326 -6.36 2.01 14.25
N CYS A 327 -7.25 1.10 13.84
CA CYS A 327 -8.03 1.27 12.62
C CYS A 327 -9.01 2.43 12.71
N LEU A 328 -9.59 2.71 13.88
CA LEU A 328 -10.45 3.88 14.08
C LEU A 328 -9.65 5.17 13.89
N VAL A 329 -8.50 5.29 14.56
CA VAL A 329 -7.65 6.47 14.43
C VAL A 329 -7.17 6.63 13.00
N LEU A 330 -6.66 5.57 12.38
CA LEU A 330 -6.22 5.59 10.98
C LEU A 330 -7.36 5.94 10.02
N PHE A 331 -8.58 5.48 10.26
CA PHE A 331 -9.74 5.88 9.44
C PHE A 331 -10.02 7.38 9.55
N LEU A 332 -9.94 7.95 10.76
CA LEU A 332 -10.12 9.40 10.96
C LEU A 332 -8.99 10.20 10.29
N VAL A 333 -7.76 9.73 10.36
CA VAL A 333 -6.62 10.33 9.62
C VAL A 333 -6.89 10.25 8.12
N TRP A 334 -7.23 9.07 7.62
CA TRP A 334 -7.48 8.83 6.20
C TRP A 334 -8.55 9.76 5.63
N TRP A 335 -9.64 9.96 6.39
CA TRP A 335 -10.73 10.84 5.98
C TRP A 335 -10.39 12.33 6.19
N TRP A 336 -10.00 12.73 7.39
CA TRP A 336 -9.91 14.16 7.73
C TRP A 336 -8.65 14.83 7.23
N THR A 337 -7.55 14.11 7.06
CA THR A 337 -6.24 14.70 6.76
C THR A 337 -5.62 14.20 5.47
N GLU A 338 -6.05 13.03 4.98
CA GLU A 338 -5.55 12.41 3.75
C GLU A 338 -6.65 12.23 2.68
N ASP A 339 -7.77 12.95 2.74
CA ASP A 339 -8.87 13.00 1.75
C ASP A 339 -9.36 11.69 1.10
N PHE A 340 -9.13 10.56 1.76
CA PHE A 340 -9.11 9.21 1.19
C PHE A 340 -8.06 8.95 0.09
N GLY A 341 -7.42 9.97 -0.47
CA GLY A 341 -6.42 9.88 -1.53
C GLY A 341 -6.97 9.61 -2.93
N VAL A 342 -8.19 9.06 -3.05
CA VAL A 342 -8.69 8.49 -4.31
C VAL A 342 -9.81 9.30 -4.98
N LEU A 343 -10.43 10.24 -4.27
CA LEU A 343 -11.68 10.89 -4.70
C LEU A 343 -11.46 12.22 -5.44
N GLY A 344 -10.21 12.72 -5.49
CA GLY A 344 -9.85 14.03 -6.03
C GLY A 344 -9.54 14.10 -7.54
N GLY A 345 -9.65 12.98 -8.28
CA GLY A 345 -9.43 12.96 -9.74
C GLY A 345 -7.99 12.70 -10.19
N MET A 346 -7.02 12.71 -9.27
CA MET A 346 -5.60 12.43 -9.55
C MET A 346 -4.90 11.62 -8.44
N GLY A 347 -5.69 10.93 -7.61
CA GLY A 347 -5.15 9.96 -6.65
C GLY A 347 -4.38 8.84 -7.35
N THR A 348 -3.21 8.49 -6.84
CA THR A 348 -2.41 7.34 -7.33
C THR A 348 -2.48 6.13 -6.40
N ASP A 349 -2.89 6.33 -5.16
CA ASP A 349 -3.01 5.29 -4.13
C ASP A 349 -3.97 5.75 -3.02
N VAL A 350 -4.05 4.95 -1.96
CA VAL A 350 -4.98 5.14 -0.84
C VAL A 350 -4.35 5.90 0.35
N ASN A 351 -3.22 6.56 0.17
CA ASN A 351 -2.41 7.21 1.20
C ASN A 351 -1.85 6.24 2.28
N VAL A 352 -1.22 6.80 3.30
CA VAL A 352 -0.46 6.05 4.31
C VAL A 352 -1.37 5.30 5.29
N ALA A 353 -2.49 5.89 5.69
CA ALA A 353 -3.28 5.33 6.78
C ALA A 353 -3.78 3.89 6.53
N PRO A 354 -4.32 3.53 5.35
CA PRO A 354 -4.72 2.15 5.05
C PRO A 354 -3.56 1.16 5.05
N LEU A 355 -2.36 1.57 4.63
CA LEU A 355 -1.15 0.75 4.65
C LEU A 355 -0.70 0.44 6.08
N VAL A 356 -0.68 1.44 6.95
CA VAL A 356 -0.39 1.22 8.39
C VAL A 356 -1.46 0.30 9.00
N GLY A 357 -2.71 0.43 8.56
CA GLY A 357 -3.80 -0.48 8.93
C GLY A 357 -3.53 -1.93 8.52
N LEU A 358 -3.09 -2.14 7.28
CA LEU A 358 -2.71 -3.46 6.76
C LEU A 358 -1.58 -4.09 7.59
N PHE A 359 -0.53 -3.32 7.88
CA PHE A 359 0.58 -3.76 8.75
C PHE A 359 0.09 -4.09 10.16
N THR A 360 -0.78 -3.27 10.74
CA THR A 360 -1.35 -3.49 12.08
C THR A 360 -2.13 -4.81 12.13
N VAL A 361 -2.98 -5.06 11.13
CA VAL A 361 -3.78 -6.28 11.03
C VAL A 361 -2.88 -7.51 10.83
N ALA A 362 -1.84 -7.40 10.00
CA ALA A 362 -0.90 -8.49 9.74
C ALA A 362 -0.04 -8.81 10.98
N PHE A 363 0.59 -7.81 11.60
CA PHE A 363 1.62 -8.00 12.62
C PHE A 363 1.12 -8.03 14.06
N TYR A 364 -0.19 -7.91 14.30
CA TYR A 364 -0.80 -8.10 15.61
C TYR A 364 -1.59 -9.41 15.75
N PRO A 365 -1.08 -10.60 15.34
CA PRO A 365 -1.88 -11.83 15.16
C PRO A 365 -2.65 -12.27 16.41
N SER A 366 -3.74 -13.03 16.22
CA SER A 366 -4.56 -13.51 17.33
C SER A 366 -3.79 -14.51 18.21
N ILE A 367 -4.17 -14.61 19.49
CA ILE A 367 -3.54 -15.52 20.47
C ILE A 367 -3.56 -16.98 19.99
N ARG A 368 -4.59 -17.40 19.23
CA ARG A 368 -4.65 -18.74 18.64
C ARG A 368 -3.52 -18.97 17.63
N VAL A 369 -3.26 -18.01 16.75
CA VAL A 369 -2.15 -18.08 15.78
C VAL A 369 -0.79 -18.08 16.52
N GLN A 370 -0.66 -17.29 17.59
CA GLN A 370 0.57 -17.29 18.41
C GLN A 370 0.81 -18.63 19.11
N LYS A 371 -0.23 -19.30 19.62
CA LYS A 371 -0.11 -20.64 20.23
C LYS A 371 0.31 -21.69 19.19
N TYR A 372 -0.24 -21.66 17.99
CA TYR A 372 0.15 -22.57 16.89
C TYR A 372 1.59 -22.34 16.42
N LEU A 373 2.06 -21.09 16.35
CA LEU A 373 3.46 -20.77 16.00
C LEU A 373 4.43 -21.19 17.13
N GLY A 374 4.01 -21.07 18.40
CA GLY A 374 4.80 -21.53 19.55
C GLY A 374 4.93 -23.06 19.65
N SER A 375 3.98 -23.83 19.10
CA SER A 375 4.04 -25.31 19.12
C SER A 375 4.99 -25.91 18.09
N PHE A 376 5.32 -25.23 16.98
CA PHE A 376 6.31 -25.69 16.00
C PHE A 376 7.76 -25.61 16.52
N GLY A 377 8.02 -24.83 17.57
CA GLY A 377 9.34 -24.68 18.19
C GLY A 377 9.69 -25.75 19.22
N LYS A 378 8.79 -26.71 19.51
CA LYS A 378 9.10 -27.85 20.38
C LYS A 378 9.55 -29.02 19.51
N PRO A 379 10.77 -29.56 19.68
CA PRO A 379 11.13 -30.80 19.03
C PRO A 379 10.12 -31.86 19.45
N VAL A 380 9.49 -32.51 18.45
CA VAL A 380 8.71 -33.71 18.69
C VAL A 380 9.69 -34.70 19.30
N LYS A 381 9.56 -34.98 20.60
CA LYS A 381 10.22 -36.12 21.22
C LYS A 381 9.63 -37.35 20.53
N HIS A 382 10.35 -37.89 19.55
CA HIS A 382 10.14 -39.25 19.14
C HIS A 382 10.58 -40.13 20.31
N ASP A 383 9.64 -40.46 21.18
CA ASP A 383 9.79 -41.60 22.08
C ASP A 383 9.74 -42.85 21.19
N LEU A 384 10.90 -43.24 20.66
CA LEU A 384 11.13 -44.57 20.14
C LEU A 384 11.18 -45.49 21.36
N LYS A 385 10.04 -46.17 21.62
CA LYS A 385 10.02 -47.39 22.42
C LYS A 385 10.39 -48.58 21.55
#